data_AF-A0A9W9TAF3-F1
#
_entry.id   AF-A0A9W9TAF3-F1
#
_cell.length_a   1.000
_cell.length_b   1.000
_cell.length_c   1.000
_cell.angle_alpha   90.00
_cell.angle_beta   90.00
_cell.angle_gamma   90.00
#
_symmetry.space_group_name_H-M   'P 1'
#
loop_
_entity.id
_entity.type
_entity.pdbx_description
1 polymer ?
#
loop_
_entity_poly.entity_id
_entity_poly.type
_entity_poly.pdbx_seq_one_letter_code
_entity_poly.pdbx_strand_id
1 'polypeptide(L)'
;MGGKDCHVLLVLFLSELGRRQSQELKERAILNLGTNEIPEVVFGTEMKNIPAVYVRPTDQFPALKEFVMNSAKTYGLSLTKFTIESSNKTLRVVFEDYLAQKSDIRAILVGTRRADPNAKSLSYFNKTDKGWPDFVRIHPVIDWSYTEIWAFIRHLGLEYCSLYNEGYTSLGGTTDTQPNPKLLKKQSISLEVRDMTGSMVESEHYCQGNCHPAYELMDERNERLGRKCPIEKKTMD
;
A
#
# COMPACT_ATOMS: atom_id res chain seq x y z
N MET A 1 -2.53 -5.18 3.94
CA MET A 1 -3.52 -4.15 3.52
C MET A 1 -3.07 -3.58 2.17
N GLY A 2 -3.92 -2.81 1.47
CA GLY A 2 -3.99 -2.76 0.00
C GLY A 2 -2.73 -2.54 -0.85
N GLY A 3 -1.95 -1.50 -0.57
CA GLY A 3 -0.71 -1.20 -1.30
C GLY A 3 0.49 -1.96 -0.74
N LYS A 4 1.55 -2.12 -1.53
CA LYS A 4 2.78 -2.82 -1.10
C LYS A 4 3.38 -2.22 0.19
N ASP A 5 3.40 -0.89 0.29
CA ASP A 5 4.09 -0.17 1.37
C ASP A 5 3.36 -0.33 2.70
N CYS A 6 2.04 -0.16 2.68
CA CYS A 6 1.21 -0.35 3.86
C CYS A 6 1.04 -1.83 4.23
N HIS A 7 1.23 -2.77 3.30
CA HIS A 7 1.31 -4.19 3.62
C HIS A 7 2.57 -4.54 4.41
N VAL A 8 3.75 -4.04 3.99
CA VAL A 8 5.00 -4.20 4.75
C VAL A 8 4.85 -3.62 6.16
N LEU A 9 4.35 -2.39 6.26
CA LEU A 9 4.06 -1.75 7.53
C LEU A 9 3.17 -2.61 8.43
N LEU A 10 2.09 -3.17 7.89
CA LEU A 10 1.18 -4.02 8.66
C LEU A 10 1.89 -5.26 9.21
N VAL A 11 2.71 -5.93 8.39
CA VAL A 11 3.46 -7.11 8.83
C VAL A 11 4.48 -6.77 9.92
N LEU A 12 5.19 -5.65 9.80
CA LEU A 12 6.10 -5.17 10.85
C LEU A 12 5.35 -4.86 12.15
N PHE A 13 4.20 -4.19 12.05
CA PHE A 13 3.36 -3.88 13.20
C PHE A 13 2.86 -5.15 13.91
N LEU A 14 2.37 -6.13 13.16
CA LEU A 14 1.90 -7.42 13.70
C LEU A 14 3.04 -8.21 14.35
N SER A 15 4.23 -8.20 13.74
CA SER A 15 5.41 -8.85 14.31
C SER A 15 5.76 -8.26 15.68
N GLU A 16 5.77 -6.93 15.80
CA GLU A 16 6.06 -6.27 17.07
C GLU A 16 4.94 -6.48 18.11
N LEU A 17 3.67 -6.45 17.68
CA LEU A 17 2.54 -6.73 18.55
C LEU A 17 2.60 -8.15 19.13
N GLY A 18 2.87 -9.15 18.27
CA GLY A 18 3.04 -10.54 18.70
C GLY A 18 4.24 -10.73 19.63
N ARG A 19 5.35 -10.05 19.36
CA ARG A 19 6.54 -10.08 20.24
C ARG A 19 6.22 -9.54 21.64
N ARG A 20 5.52 -8.41 21.74
CA ARG A 20 5.11 -7.81 23.02
C ARG A 20 4.15 -8.71 23.78
N GLN A 21 3.13 -9.23 23.12
CA GLN A 21 2.17 -10.14 23.76
C GLN A 21 2.86 -11.41 24.28
N SER A 22 3.78 -11.99 23.48
CA SER A 22 4.58 -13.13 23.93
C SER A 22 5.45 -12.79 25.15
N GLN A 23 6.00 -11.58 25.23
CA GLN A 23 6.82 -11.14 26.35
C GLN A 23 5.96 -10.98 27.62
N GLU A 24 4.82 -10.30 27.53
CA GLU A 24 3.86 -10.13 28.64
C GLU A 24 3.36 -11.47 29.18
N LEU A 25 3.07 -12.43 28.29
CA LEU A 25 2.65 -13.78 28.69
C LEU A 25 3.76 -14.52 29.46
N LYS A 26 5.02 -14.39 29.03
CA LYS A 26 6.17 -14.98 29.74
C LYS A 26 6.35 -14.34 31.11
N GLU A 27 6.22 -13.02 31.22
CA GLU A 27 6.33 -12.29 32.50
C GLU A 27 5.23 -12.71 33.48
N ARG A 28 3.97 -12.85 33.01
CA ARG A 28 2.86 -13.37 33.83
C ARG A 28 3.07 -14.82 34.24
N ALA A 29 3.57 -15.67 33.34
CA ALA A 29 3.86 -17.06 33.67
C ALA A 29 4.93 -17.16 34.77
N ILE A 30 5.98 -16.32 34.72
CA ILE A 30 7.02 -16.27 35.76
C ILE A 30 6.44 -15.83 37.11
N LEU A 31 5.56 -14.82 37.13
CA LEU A 31 4.89 -14.36 38.36
C LEU A 31 3.98 -15.44 38.96
N ASN A 32 3.37 -16.28 38.12
CA ASN A 32 2.48 -17.36 38.53
C ASN A 32 3.20 -18.65 38.95
N LEU A 33 4.54 -18.74 38.84
CA LEU A 33 5.32 -19.91 39.33
C LEU A 33 5.23 -20.11 40.86
N GLY A 34 4.59 -19.20 41.60
CA GLY A 34 4.20 -19.39 43.01
C GLY A 34 2.91 -20.18 43.22
N THR A 35 2.15 -20.45 42.16
CA THR A 35 0.92 -21.25 42.17
C THR A 35 1.10 -22.45 41.25
N ASN A 36 0.77 -23.67 41.67
CA ASN A 36 0.94 -24.92 40.90
C ASN A 36 0.07 -25.03 39.61
N GLU A 37 -0.39 -23.92 39.07
CA GLU A 37 -1.19 -23.85 37.85
C GLU A 37 -0.28 -23.44 36.69
N ILE A 38 -0.04 -24.36 35.75
CA ILE A 38 0.65 -24.05 34.49
C ILE A 38 -0.37 -23.33 33.60
N PRO A 39 -0.20 -22.04 33.26
CA PRO A 39 -1.12 -21.38 32.37
C PRO A 39 -0.99 -22.02 30.98
N GLU A 40 -2.09 -22.48 30.40
CA GLU A 40 -2.14 -22.87 29.00
C GLU A 40 -1.86 -21.61 28.17
N VAL A 41 -0.62 -21.45 27.71
CA VAL A 41 -0.22 -20.30 26.89
C VAL A 41 -0.78 -20.51 25.49
N VAL A 42 -2.02 -20.09 25.28
CA VAL A 42 -2.64 -20.07 23.95
C VAL A 42 -2.03 -18.93 23.15
N PHE A 43 -0.93 -19.22 22.45
CA PHE A 43 -0.35 -18.29 21.50
C PHE A 43 -1.33 -18.05 20.34
N GLY A 44 -1.69 -16.78 20.10
CA GLY A 44 -2.22 -16.34 18.80
C GLY A 44 -3.74 -16.27 18.61
N THR A 45 -4.58 -16.45 19.64
CA THR A 45 -6.05 -16.44 19.46
C THR A 45 -6.72 -15.08 19.67
N GLU A 46 -6.05 -14.11 20.32
CA GLU A 46 -6.67 -12.83 20.73
C GLU A 46 -6.41 -11.62 19.81
N MET A 47 -5.55 -11.75 18.77
CA MET A 47 -5.31 -10.64 17.83
C MET A 47 -6.44 -10.53 16.79
N LYS A 48 -7.65 -10.21 17.25
CA LYS A 48 -8.80 -9.91 16.41
C LYS A 48 -9.22 -8.46 16.61
N ASN A 49 -9.68 -7.84 15.52
CA ASN A 49 -10.25 -6.48 15.49
C ASN A 49 -9.24 -5.33 15.55
N ILE A 50 -8.08 -5.47 14.91
CA ILE A 50 -7.13 -4.35 14.77
C ILE A 50 -7.82 -3.23 13.97
N PRO A 51 -8.06 -2.03 14.53
CA PRO A 51 -8.74 -0.97 13.83
C PRO A 51 -7.94 -0.52 12.61
N ALA A 52 -8.59 -0.43 11.45
CA ALA A 52 -7.97 0.04 10.23
C ALA A 52 -8.95 0.91 9.44
N VAL A 53 -8.46 2.03 8.90
CA VAL A 53 -9.23 2.92 8.03
C VAL A 53 -8.84 2.67 6.58
N TYR A 54 -9.84 2.51 5.72
CA TYR A 54 -9.64 2.28 4.29
C TYR A 54 -10.40 3.31 3.47
N VAL A 55 -9.65 4.26 2.92
CA VAL A 55 -10.19 5.30 2.04
C VAL A 55 -9.88 4.93 0.60
N ARG A 56 -10.90 4.88 -0.25
CA ARG A 56 -10.78 4.48 -1.66
C ARG A 56 -11.45 5.48 -2.60
N PRO A 57 -10.96 5.63 -3.85
CA PRO A 57 -11.72 6.32 -4.87
C PRO A 57 -12.89 5.45 -5.37
N THR A 58 -13.81 6.06 -6.11
CA THR A 58 -14.95 5.36 -6.74
C THR A 58 -14.50 4.39 -7.82
N ASP A 59 -13.47 4.75 -8.58
CA ASP A 59 -12.91 4.02 -9.72
C ASP A 59 -11.79 3.05 -9.29
N GLN A 60 -11.90 2.44 -8.12
CA GLN A 60 -10.89 1.49 -7.64
C GLN A 60 -10.85 0.20 -8.47
N PHE A 61 -9.63 -0.29 -8.77
CA PHE A 61 -9.43 -1.62 -9.37
C PHE A 61 -10.10 -2.74 -8.55
N PRO A 62 -10.87 -3.64 -9.19
CA PRO A 62 -11.47 -4.80 -8.53
C PRO A 62 -10.44 -5.70 -7.82
N ALA A 63 -9.31 -5.98 -8.47
CA ALA A 63 -8.23 -6.79 -7.89
C ALA A 63 -7.63 -6.18 -6.62
N LEU A 64 -7.51 -4.85 -6.56
CA LEU A 64 -7.05 -4.15 -5.35
C LEU A 64 -8.10 -4.23 -4.23
N LYS A 65 -9.39 -4.05 -4.57
CA LYS A 65 -10.49 -4.18 -3.62
C LYS A 65 -10.51 -5.58 -3.01
N GLU A 66 -10.44 -6.62 -3.84
CA GLU A 66 -10.41 -8.02 -3.39
C GLU A 66 -9.22 -8.28 -2.47
N PHE A 67 -8.03 -7.86 -2.89
CA PHE A 67 -6.82 -8.02 -2.07
C PHE A 67 -6.93 -7.35 -0.70
N VAL A 68 -7.48 -6.13 -0.62
CA VAL A 68 -7.72 -5.44 0.66
C VAL A 68 -8.67 -6.24 1.56
N MET A 69 -9.75 -6.78 1.01
CA MET A 69 -10.73 -7.55 1.76
C MET A 69 -10.15 -8.88 2.28
N ASN A 70 -9.41 -9.60 1.43
CA ASN A 70 -8.73 -10.83 1.82
C ASN A 70 -7.67 -10.56 2.87
N SER A 71 -6.83 -9.54 2.66
CA SER A 71 -5.80 -9.14 3.62
C SER A 71 -6.41 -8.73 4.97
N ALA A 72 -7.52 -8.01 4.99
CA ALA A 72 -8.20 -7.66 6.23
C ALA A 72 -8.72 -8.88 7.00
N LYS A 73 -9.26 -9.89 6.30
CA LYS A 73 -9.65 -11.15 6.91
C LYS A 73 -8.43 -11.92 7.45
N THR A 74 -7.39 -12.07 6.64
CA THR A 74 -6.16 -12.80 6.99
C THR A 74 -5.48 -12.22 8.23
N TYR A 75 -5.44 -10.89 8.35
CA TYR A 75 -4.75 -10.20 9.44
C TYR A 75 -5.68 -9.70 10.56
N GLY A 76 -6.94 -10.12 10.59
CA GLY A 76 -7.86 -9.77 11.68
C GLY A 76 -8.18 -8.26 11.81
N LEU A 77 -8.24 -7.53 10.69
CA LEU A 77 -8.46 -6.09 10.67
C LEU A 77 -9.97 -5.74 10.74
N SER A 78 -10.31 -4.78 11.59
CA SER A 78 -11.63 -4.14 11.63
C SER A 78 -11.63 -2.91 10.73
N LEU A 79 -12.10 -3.06 9.49
CA LEU A 79 -12.05 -2.01 8.47
C LEU A 79 -13.22 -1.02 8.55
N THR A 80 -12.92 0.25 8.85
CA THR A 80 -13.83 1.38 8.56
C THR A 80 -13.56 1.91 7.17
N LYS A 81 -14.56 1.84 6.27
CA LYS A 81 -14.39 2.12 4.84
C LYS A 81 -15.02 3.45 4.46
N PHE A 82 -14.30 4.25 3.70
CA PHE A 82 -14.79 5.50 3.12
C PHE A 82 -14.56 5.51 1.61
N THR A 83 -15.48 6.11 0.88
CA THR A 83 -15.34 6.32 -0.57
C THR A 83 -15.26 7.82 -0.81
N ILE A 84 -14.20 8.26 -1.50
CA ILE A 84 -14.06 9.64 -1.97
C ILE A 84 -14.63 9.73 -3.37
N GLU A 85 -15.69 10.53 -3.51
CA GLU A 85 -16.27 10.92 -4.79
C GLU A 85 -15.61 12.20 -5.30
N SER A 86 -15.44 12.33 -6.61
CA SER A 86 -14.57 13.31 -7.28
C SER A 86 -14.93 14.78 -7.11
N SER A 87 -15.96 15.13 -6.33
CA SER A 87 -16.40 16.51 -6.14
C SER A 87 -16.58 16.95 -4.68
N ASN A 88 -16.92 16.08 -3.72
CA ASN A 88 -17.49 16.54 -2.44
C ASN A 88 -16.82 16.01 -1.16
N LYS A 89 -15.88 15.06 -1.22
CA LYS A 89 -15.20 14.54 -0.02
C LYS A 89 -13.70 14.55 -0.17
N THR A 90 -13.01 15.31 0.68
CA THR A 90 -11.54 15.30 0.77
C THR A 90 -11.08 14.26 1.79
N LEU A 91 -9.81 13.86 1.73
CA LEU A 91 -9.22 13.01 2.77
C LEU A 91 -9.38 13.63 4.17
N ARG A 92 -9.27 14.95 4.27
CA ARG A 92 -9.49 15.69 5.51
C ARG A 92 -10.87 15.40 6.11
N VAL A 93 -11.94 15.58 5.33
CA VAL A 93 -13.33 15.33 5.78
C VAL A 93 -13.51 13.87 6.20
N VAL A 94 -12.91 12.93 5.46
CA VAL A 94 -12.95 11.51 5.82
C VAL A 94 -12.32 11.25 7.18
N PHE A 95 -11.18 11.87 7.49
CA PHE A 95 -10.56 11.73 8.80
C PHE A 95 -11.30 12.49 9.91
N GLU A 96 -11.99 13.60 9.59
CA GLU A 96 -12.93 14.27 10.52
C GLU A 96 -14.05 13.29 10.92
N ASP A 97 -14.73 12.68 9.95
CA ASP A 97 -15.80 11.70 10.16
C ASP A 97 -15.31 10.46 10.93
N TYR A 98 -14.09 9.98 10.60
CA TYR A 98 -13.52 8.79 11.22
C TYR A 98 -13.20 9.02 12.70
N LEU A 99 -12.56 10.15 13.03
CA LEU A 99 -12.17 10.46 14.40
C LEU A 99 -13.37 10.87 15.26
N ALA A 100 -14.44 11.43 14.66
CA ALA A 100 -15.70 11.64 15.37
C ALA A 100 -16.34 10.32 15.83
N GLN A 101 -16.20 9.25 15.05
CA GLN A 101 -16.67 7.89 15.41
C GLN A 101 -15.71 7.14 16.34
N LYS A 102 -14.45 7.56 16.40
CA LYS A 102 -13.35 6.87 17.08
C LYS A 102 -12.51 7.87 17.88
N SER A 103 -13.15 8.53 18.84
CA SER A 103 -12.59 9.64 19.62
C SER A 103 -11.30 9.30 20.38
N ASP A 104 -11.08 8.02 20.69
CA ASP A 104 -9.90 7.56 21.45
C ASP A 104 -8.64 7.41 20.58
N ILE A 105 -8.76 7.53 19.25
CA ILE A 105 -7.62 7.44 18.33
C ILE A 105 -6.79 8.70 18.43
N ARG A 106 -5.53 8.55 18.86
CA ARG A 106 -4.54 9.63 18.98
C ARG A 106 -3.47 9.61 17.88
N ALA A 107 -3.29 8.46 17.25
CA ALA A 107 -2.28 8.27 16.22
C ALA A 107 -2.73 7.26 15.16
N ILE A 108 -2.22 7.43 13.94
CA ILE A 108 -2.52 6.57 12.80
C ILE A 108 -1.21 6.21 12.11
N LEU A 109 -0.98 4.92 11.87
CA LEU A 109 0.18 4.42 11.13
C LEU A 109 -0.08 4.58 9.62
N VAL A 110 0.90 5.13 8.89
CA VAL A 110 0.79 5.44 7.47
C VAL A 110 2.00 4.90 6.71
N GLY A 111 1.76 4.10 5.68
CA GLY A 111 2.80 3.48 4.85
C GLY A 111 3.44 4.41 3.81
N THR A 112 3.58 5.69 4.12
CA THR A 112 4.26 6.67 3.24
C THR A 112 5.77 6.53 3.36
N ARG A 113 6.48 6.63 2.23
CA ARG A 113 7.94 6.61 2.13
C ARG A 113 8.48 7.97 1.69
N ARG A 114 9.74 8.27 1.95
CA ARG A 114 10.37 9.57 1.66
C ARG A 114 10.37 9.91 0.17
N ALA A 115 10.37 8.89 -0.68
CA ALA A 115 10.26 9.02 -2.13
C ALA A 115 8.84 9.38 -2.62
N ASP A 116 7.81 9.30 -1.77
CA ASP A 116 6.44 9.65 -2.14
C ASP A 116 6.25 11.17 -2.33
N PRO A 117 5.25 11.60 -3.11
CA PRO A 117 4.93 13.00 -3.29
C PRO A 117 4.70 13.71 -1.94
N ASN A 118 5.31 14.88 -1.77
CA ASN A 118 5.22 15.71 -0.56
C ASN A 118 5.72 15.05 0.74
N ALA A 119 6.49 13.95 0.66
CA ALA A 119 6.98 13.23 1.84
C ALA A 119 8.43 13.55 2.26
N LYS A 120 9.16 14.36 1.47
CA LYS A 120 10.60 14.60 1.67
C LYS A 120 10.98 15.08 3.08
N SER A 121 10.17 15.98 3.65
CA SER A 121 10.38 16.58 4.97
C SER A 121 9.69 15.84 6.12
N LEU A 122 9.02 14.71 5.85
CA LEU A 122 8.38 13.91 6.90
C LEU A 122 9.42 13.22 7.77
N SER A 123 9.06 13.05 9.05
CA SER A 123 9.79 12.30 10.07
C SER A 123 8.99 11.06 10.45
N TYR A 124 9.52 10.25 11.37
CA TYR A 124 8.80 9.07 11.87
C TYR A 124 7.48 9.41 12.55
N PHE A 125 7.40 10.58 13.19
CA PHE A 125 6.21 11.09 13.85
C PHE A 125 5.94 12.50 13.36
N ASN A 126 4.74 12.75 12.86
CA ASN A 126 4.31 14.08 12.44
C ASN A 126 2.90 14.34 12.94
N LYS A 127 2.69 15.45 13.64
CA LYS A 127 1.33 15.98 13.80
C LYS A 127 0.74 16.31 12.43
N THR A 128 -0.57 16.24 12.34
CA THR A 128 -1.31 16.71 11.18
C THR A 128 -1.15 18.23 11.02
N ASP A 129 -1.24 18.69 9.77
CA ASP A 129 -1.06 20.11 9.44
C ASP A 129 -2.26 20.94 9.90
N LYS A 130 -2.09 22.27 10.02
CA LYS A 130 -3.18 23.17 10.41
C LYS A 130 -4.38 22.98 9.49
N GLY A 131 -5.56 22.79 10.11
CA GLY A 131 -6.81 22.55 9.40
C GLY A 131 -7.10 21.06 9.15
N TRP A 132 -6.21 20.13 9.44
CA TRP A 132 -6.58 18.71 9.55
C TRP A 132 -7.07 18.37 10.96
N PRO A 133 -7.84 17.29 11.15
CA PRO A 133 -8.10 16.73 12.47
C PRO A 133 -6.81 16.51 13.25
N ASP A 134 -6.84 16.70 14.57
CA ASP A 134 -5.65 16.54 15.41
C ASP A 134 -5.37 15.05 15.68
N PHE A 135 -4.31 14.53 15.06
CA PHE A 135 -3.73 13.22 15.39
C PHE A 135 -2.26 13.17 14.96
N VAL A 136 -1.53 12.17 15.45
CA VAL A 136 -0.15 11.91 15.02
C VAL A 136 -0.14 10.91 13.87
N ARG A 137 0.48 11.29 12.75
CA ARG A 137 0.87 10.35 11.69
C ARG A 137 2.18 9.68 12.10
N ILE A 138 2.20 8.35 12.06
CA ILE A 138 3.39 7.55 12.35
C ILE A 138 3.81 6.86 11.05
N HIS A 139 5.08 6.99 10.66
CA HIS A 139 5.62 6.48 9.40
C HIS A 139 6.76 5.48 9.63
N PRO A 140 6.52 4.24 10.09
CA PRO A 140 7.58 3.29 10.42
C PRO A 140 8.47 2.87 9.25
N VAL A 141 7.96 3.00 8.02
CA VAL A 141 8.68 2.65 6.78
C VAL A 141 9.15 3.88 6.00
N ILE A 142 9.21 5.08 6.63
CA ILE A 142 9.48 6.34 5.91
C ILE A 142 10.79 6.31 5.11
N ASP A 143 11.83 5.65 5.62
CA ASP A 143 13.15 5.59 4.99
C ASP A 143 13.39 4.31 4.17
N TRP A 144 12.34 3.49 3.96
CA TRP A 144 12.46 2.30 3.11
C TRP A 144 12.45 2.69 1.63
N SER A 145 13.38 2.11 0.88
CA SER A 145 13.44 2.21 -0.58
C SER A 145 12.44 1.26 -1.25
N TYR A 146 12.16 1.51 -2.53
CA TYR A 146 11.31 0.64 -3.35
C TYR A 146 11.81 -0.82 -3.36
N THR A 147 13.13 -0.99 -3.47
CA THR A 147 13.80 -2.29 -3.50
C THR A 147 13.66 -3.03 -2.18
N GLU A 148 13.80 -2.35 -1.04
CA GLU A 148 13.64 -2.96 0.29
C GLU A 148 12.20 -3.44 0.53
N ILE A 149 11.20 -2.66 0.09
CA ILE A 149 9.79 -3.07 0.16
C ILE A 149 9.57 -4.38 -0.59
N TRP A 150 10.05 -4.49 -1.82
CA TRP A 150 9.89 -5.71 -2.61
C TRP A 150 10.73 -6.87 -2.10
N ALA A 151 11.98 -6.61 -1.70
CA ALA A 151 12.85 -7.62 -1.11
C ALA A 151 12.16 -8.26 0.12
N PHE A 152 11.58 -7.44 1.00
CA PHE A 152 10.85 -7.93 2.17
C PHE A 152 9.62 -8.77 1.78
N ILE A 153 8.76 -8.25 0.90
CA ILE A 153 7.55 -8.96 0.44
C ILE A 153 7.92 -10.31 -0.18
N ARG A 154 8.91 -10.31 -1.07
CA ARG A 154 9.34 -11.48 -1.84
C ARG A 154 10.07 -12.50 -0.99
N HIS A 155 10.96 -12.06 -0.11
CA HIS A 155 11.75 -12.94 0.74
C HIS A 155 10.88 -13.69 1.75
N LEU A 156 9.85 -13.03 2.29
CA LEU A 156 8.90 -13.64 3.22
C LEU A 156 7.73 -14.35 2.52
N GLY A 157 7.67 -14.37 1.19
CA GLY A 157 6.59 -15.01 0.45
C GLY A 157 5.21 -14.43 0.74
N LEU A 158 5.14 -13.12 1.03
CA LEU A 158 3.86 -12.47 1.34
C LEU A 158 2.99 -12.34 0.10
N GLU A 159 1.70 -12.60 0.24
CA GLU A 159 0.73 -12.27 -0.80
C GLU A 159 0.67 -10.75 -1.04
N TYR A 160 0.59 -10.35 -2.30
CA TYR A 160 0.42 -8.96 -2.73
C TYR A 160 -0.61 -8.87 -3.87
N CYS A 161 -1.15 -7.68 -4.10
CA CYS A 161 -2.15 -7.45 -5.15
C CYS A 161 -1.63 -7.89 -6.54
N SER A 162 -2.43 -8.66 -7.28
CA SER A 162 -2.03 -9.24 -8.56
C SER A 162 -1.61 -8.22 -9.62
N LEU A 163 -2.12 -6.98 -9.54
CA LEU A 163 -1.75 -5.89 -10.46
C LEU A 163 -0.23 -5.65 -10.48
N TYR A 164 0.47 -5.92 -9.38
CA TYR A 164 1.92 -5.79 -9.36
C TYR A 164 2.61 -6.81 -10.29
N ASN A 165 2.01 -7.97 -10.56
CA ASN A 165 2.53 -8.91 -11.57
C ASN A 165 2.33 -8.39 -13.00
N GLU A 166 1.36 -7.51 -13.20
CA GLU A 166 1.02 -6.90 -14.48
C GLU A 166 1.81 -5.62 -14.78
N GLY A 167 2.84 -5.32 -13.97
CA GLY A 167 3.74 -4.19 -14.16
C GLY A 167 3.25 -2.87 -13.58
N TYR A 168 2.16 -2.87 -12.81
CA TYR A 168 1.75 -1.68 -12.05
C TYR A 168 2.70 -1.47 -10.87
N THR A 169 3.37 -0.33 -10.78
CA THR A 169 4.36 -0.06 -9.70
C THR A 169 3.83 0.87 -8.60
N SER A 170 2.77 1.62 -8.91
CA SER A 170 2.03 2.51 -8.00
C SER A 170 0.54 2.39 -8.31
N LEU A 171 -0.30 2.18 -7.30
CA LEU A 171 -1.75 1.97 -7.48
C LEU A 171 -2.56 3.19 -7.04
N GLY A 172 -3.50 3.62 -7.87
CA GLY A 172 -4.63 4.47 -7.47
C GLY A 172 -5.92 4.05 -8.17
N GLY A 173 -6.61 4.96 -8.86
CA GLY A 173 -7.85 4.67 -9.59
C GLY A 173 -7.59 4.05 -10.97
N THR A 174 -8.60 3.40 -11.55
CA THR A 174 -8.52 2.84 -12.90
C THR A 174 -8.38 3.91 -13.97
N THR A 175 -8.83 5.14 -13.70
CA THR A 175 -8.76 6.25 -14.66
C THR A 175 -7.38 6.90 -14.74
N ASP A 176 -6.61 6.82 -13.65
CA ASP A 176 -5.34 7.54 -13.46
C ASP A 176 -4.12 6.63 -13.28
N THR A 177 -4.28 5.31 -13.40
CA THR A 177 -3.19 4.32 -13.28
C THR A 177 -3.08 3.44 -14.51
N GLN A 178 -1.85 3.26 -14.99
CA GLN A 178 -1.46 2.32 -16.04
C GLN A 178 -0.22 1.53 -15.60
N PRO A 179 0.09 0.39 -16.25
CA PRO A 179 1.37 -0.30 -16.04
C PRO A 179 2.55 0.65 -16.24
N ASN A 180 3.65 0.41 -15.53
CA ASN A 180 4.83 1.25 -15.64
C ASN A 180 5.46 1.09 -17.04
N PRO A 181 5.64 2.17 -17.80
CA PRO A 181 6.24 2.08 -19.14
C PRO A 181 7.66 1.52 -19.14
N LYS A 182 8.40 1.63 -18.03
CA LYS A 182 9.75 1.05 -17.89
C LYS A 182 9.75 -0.48 -17.77
N LEU A 183 8.60 -1.08 -17.54
CA LEU A 183 8.45 -2.54 -17.40
C LEU A 183 7.83 -3.19 -18.65
N LEU A 184 7.58 -2.44 -19.72
CA LEU A 184 7.07 -3.03 -20.96
C LEU A 184 8.11 -4.00 -21.53
N LYS A 185 7.71 -5.26 -21.75
CA LYS A 185 8.52 -6.24 -22.48
C LYS A 185 8.54 -5.83 -23.93
N LYS A 186 9.73 -5.61 -24.49
CA LYS A 186 9.90 -5.45 -25.93
C LYS A 186 9.44 -6.76 -26.60
N GLN A 187 8.36 -6.72 -27.35
CA GLN A 187 8.14 -7.75 -28.37
C GLN A 187 8.87 -7.27 -29.61
N SER A 188 9.96 -7.92 -29.96
CA SER A 188 10.46 -7.90 -31.33
C SER A 188 9.46 -8.68 -32.17
N ILE A 189 8.36 -8.04 -32.58
CA ILE A 189 7.57 -8.57 -33.67
C ILE A 189 8.32 -8.16 -34.94
N SER A 190 9.12 -9.09 -35.48
CA SER A 190 9.62 -8.95 -36.84
C SER A 190 8.45 -9.15 -37.80
N LEU A 191 7.56 -8.16 -37.89
CA LEU A 191 6.68 -8.07 -39.05
C LEU A 191 7.59 -7.65 -40.19
N GLU A 192 7.80 -8.52 -41.17
CA GLU A 192 8.39 -8.15 -42.45
C GLU A 192 7.44 -7.19 -43.17
N VAL A 193 7.36 -5.94 -42.71
CA VAL A 193 6.66 -4.88 -43.43
C VAL A 193 7.61 -4.40 -44.51
N ARG A 194 7.44 -4.95 -45.71
CA ARG A 194 8.08 -4.42 -46.91
C ARG A 194 7.36 -3.13 -47.29
N ASP A 195 8.07 -2.02 -47.35
CA ASP A 195 7.54 -0.82 -48.01
C ASP A 195 7.42 -1.07 -49.54
N MET A 196 6.80 -0.13 -50.27
CA MET A 196 6.70 -0.23 -51.74
C MET A 196 8.05 -0.22 -52.47
N THR A 197 9.17 -0.01 -51.76
CA THR A 197 10.55 -0.02 -52.28
C THR A 197 11.35 -1.26 -51.85
N GLY A 198 10.75 -2.18 -51.08
CA GLY A 198 11.40 -3.39 -50.58
C GLY A 198 12.33 -3.18 -49.38
N SER A 199 12.31 -2.01 -48.73
CA SER A 199 13.14 -1.74 -47.55
C SER A 199 12.46 -2.25 -46.28
N MET A 200 13.25 -2.84 -45.37
CA MET A 200 12.79 -3.28 -44.06
C MET A 200 12.52 -2.06 -43.17
N VAL A 201 11.31 -1.97 -42.60
CA VAL A 201 10.97 -0.95 -41.61
C VAL A 201 10.69 -1.65 -40.27
N GLU A 202 11.50 -1.37 -39.26
CA GLU A 202 11.21 -1.78 -37.88
C GLU A 202 10.06 -0.93 -37.33
N SER A 203 8.94 -1.55 -36.97
CA SER A 203 7.86 -0.90 -36.22
C SER A 203 7.76 -1.48 -34.81
N GLU A 204 8.02 -0.64 -33.80
CA GLU A 204 7.84 -1.03 -32.40
C GLU A 204 6.35 -1.01 -32.02
N HIS A 205 5.72 -2.20 -31.96
CA HIS A 205 4.36 -2.34 -31.44
C HIS A 205 4.37 -2.80 -29.97
N TYR A 206 3.83 -1.95 -29.08
CA TYR A 206 3.68 -2.26 -27.66
C TYR A 206 2.30 -2.91 -27.41
N CYS A 207 2.27 -4.20 -27.09
CA CYS A 207 1.04 -4.92 -26.75
C CYS A 207 0.69 -4.76 -25.25
N GLN A 208 -0.52 -4.32 -24.98
CA GLN A 208 -1.08 -4.21 -23.62
C GLN A 208 -1.18 -5.62 -23.00
N GLY A 209 -0.48 -5.86 -21.88
CA GLY A 209 -0.46 -7.16 -21.17
C GLY A 209 0.90 -7.86 -21.11
N ASN A 210 1.93 -7.33 -21.77
CA ASN A 210 3.28 -7.90 -21.72
C ASN A 210 4.24 -7.03 -20.90
N CYS A 211 4.02 -6.95 -19.58
CA CYS A 211 4.94 -6.25 -18.67
C CYS A 211 5.79 -7.23 -17.85
N HIS A 212 6.97 -6.79 -17.47
CA HIS A 212 7.69 -7.31 -16.33
C HIS A 212 6.95 -6.93 -15.04
N PRO A 213 6.99 -7.78 -14.02
CA PRO A 213 6.35 -7.51 -12.73
C PRO A 213 7.02 -6.33 -12.01
N ALA A 214 6.28 -5.68 -11.11
CA ALA A 214 6.66 -4.45 -10.43
C ALA A 214 8.00 -4.53 -9.69
N TYR A 215 8.28 -5.66 -9.05
CA TYR A 215 9.53 -5.89 -8.31
C TYR A 215 10.79 -5.94 -9.20
N GLU A 216 10.65 -5.89 -10.53
CA GLU A 216 11.79 -5.74 -11.46
C GLU A 216 12.13 -4.26 -11.76
N LEU A 217 11.36 -3.29 -11.24
CA LEU A 217 11.71 -1.88 -11.36
C LEU A 217 12.88 -1.55 -10.41
N MET A 218 14.02 -1.16 -10.97
CA MET A 218 15.25 -0.90 -10.20
C MET A 218 15.42 0.56 -9.75
N ASP A 219 14.83 1.51 -10.48
CA ASP A 219 14.95 2.94 -10.18
C ASP A 219 13.64 3.47 -9.60
N GLU A 220 13.63 3.72 -8.29
CA GLU A 220 12.45 4.16 -7.54
C GLU A 220 11.89 5.50 -8.02
N ARG A 221 12.71 6.36 -8.65
CA ARG A 221 12.22 7.63 -9.22
C ARG A 221 11.18 7.40 -10.31
N ASN A 222 11.20 6.21 -10.92
CA ASN A 222 10.28 5.82 -11.97
C ASN A 222 9.02 5.13 -11.45
N GLU A 223 8.89 4.91 -10.13
CA GLU A 223 7.78 4.16 -9.53
C GLU A 223 6.39 4.68 -9.93
N ARG A 224 6.28 6.00 -10.14
CA ARG A 224 5.00 6.67 -10.43
C ARG A 224 4.83 7.02 -11.90
N LEU A 225 5.68 6.56 -12.82
CA LEU A 225 5.55 6.86 -14.26
C LEU A 225 4.24 6.33 -14.88
N GLY A 226 3.63 5.30 -14.29
CA GLY A 226 2.30 4.82 -14.69
C GLY A 226 1.12 5.66 -14.19
N ARG A 227 1.37 6.75 -13.44
CA ARG A 227 0.34 7.64 -12.91
C ARG A 227 0.12 8.80 -13.88
N LYS A 228 -1.12 9.03 -14.30
CA LYS A 228 -1.45 10.28 -15.01
C LYS A 228 -1.29 11.45 -14.06
N CYS A 229 -0.72 12.56 -14.54
CA CYS A 229 -0.77 13.81 -13.80
C CYS A 229 -2.24 14.15 -13.58
N PRO A 230 -2.68 14.60 -12.38
CA PRO A 230 -4.01 15.14 -12.22
C PRO A 230 -4.20 16.20 -13.30
N ILE A 231 -5.22 16.04 -14.15
CA ILE A 231 -5.61 17.12 -15.05
C ILE A 231 -5.93 18.28 -14.13
N GLU A 232 -5.10 19.32 -14.13
CA GLU A 232 -5.50 20.62 -13.58
C GLU A 232 -6.81 20.93 -14.27
N LYS A 233 -7.93 20.79 -13.56
CA LYS A 233 -9.18 21.37 -13.99
C LYS A 233 -8.87 22.85 -14.06
N LYS A 234 -8.54 23.36 -15.25
CA LYS A 234 -8.53 24.79 -15.52
C LYS A 234 -9.87 25.29 -15.00
N THR A 235 -9.84 26.00 -13.89
CA THR A 235 -10.90 26.92 -13.53
C THR A 235 -11.03 27.85 -14.74
N MET A 236 -12.09 27.66 -15.51
CA MET A 236 -12.57 28.69 -16.42
C MET A 236 -13.12 29.79 -15.51
N ASP A 237 -12.35 30.84 -15.36
CA ASP A 237 -12.86 32.16 -14.96
C ASP A 237 -13.75 32.73 -16.07
#